data_AF-A0A1J3HXH1-F1
#
_entry.id   AF-A0A1J3HXH1-F1
#
_cell.length_a   1.000
_cell.length_b   1.000
_cell.length_c   1.000
_cell.angle_alpha   90.00
_cell.angle_beta   90.00
_cell.angle_gamma   90.00
#
_symmetry.space_group_name_H-M   'P 1'
#
loop_
_entity.id
_entity.type
_entity.pdbx_description
1 polymer ?
#
loop_
_entity_poly.entity_id
_entity_poly.type
_entity_poly.pdbx_seq_one_letter_code
_entity_poly.pdbx_strand_id
1 'polypeptide(L)'
;DNGGGGGGGGGGGGSVDGYYEEMIQRYPGDALLLGNYARFLKEVKGDERKAEEYCERAMLSENGRDGEMLSMYGDLIWKNHGDGVRAQSYFDQAVQSSPDDCHVLASYARFLWDTEEDDEEEEEITYENGFSTYNNPSVSVVS
;
A
#
# COMPACT_ATOMS: atom_id res chain seq x y z
N ASP A 1 36.74 -40.02 -32.58
CA ASP A 1 36.33 -40.96 -31.53
C ASP A 1 37.00 -40.51 -30.23
N ASN A 2 36.21 -40.40 -29.16
CA ASN A 2 36.49 -39.97 -27.77
C ASN A 2 37.30 -38.67 -27.55
N GLY A 3 36.88 -37.69 -26.75
CA GLY A 3 35.77 -37.60 -25.79
C GLY A 3 36.15 -36.63 -24.66
N GLY A 4 35.17 -35.96 -24.06
CA GLY A 4 35.26 -35.57 -22.64
C GLY A 4 35.12 -34.08 -22.29
N GLY A 5 34.06 -33.79 -21.51
CA GLY A 5 33.90 -32.62 -20.63
C GLY A 5 33.13 -31.46 -21.24
N GLY A 6 31.83 -31.24 -20.99
CA GLY A 6 31.05 -31.58 -19.80
C GLY A 6 31.32 -30.55 -18.70
N GLY A 7 30.48 -29.51 -18.60
CA GLY A 7 30.60 -28.48 -17.58
C GLY A 7 29.49 -27.43 -17.69
N GLY A 8 28.24 -27.85 -17.47
CA GLY A 8 27.16 -26.94 -17.11
C GLY A 8 27.16 -26.68 -15.60
N GLY A 9 26.66 -25.52 -15.19
CA GLY A 9 26.10 -25.30 -13.85
C GLY A 9 26.97 -24.50 -12.86
N GLY A 10 26.39 -23.40 -12.36
CA GLY A 10 26.89 -22.57 -11.26
C GLY A 10 26.56 -21.10 -11.53
N GLY A 11 25.31 -20.65 -11.50
CA GLY A 11 24.38 -20.79 -10.38
C GLY A 11 24.65 -19.65 -9.40
N GLY A 12 23.89 -18.55 -9.50
CA GLY A 12 24.04 -17.31 -8.72
C GLY A 12 23.67 -17.44 -7.24
N GLY A 13 24.24 -18.42 -6.54
CA GLY A 13 23.90 -18.80 -5.16
C GLY A 13 24.60 -18.01 -4.05
N GLY A 14 25.00 -16.76 -4.29
CA GLY A 14 25.72 -15.94 -3.29
C GLY A 14 24.87 -14.89 -2.57
N SER A 15 23.74 -14.48 -3.16
CA SER A 15 22.91 -13.37 -2.67
C SER A 15 21.49 -13.87 -2.36
N VAL A 16 20.88 -13.34 -1.30
CA VAL A 16 19.46 -13.57 -0.97
C VAL A 16 18.56 -13.22 -2.16
N ASP A 17 18.92 -12.20 -2.91
CA ASP A 17 18.23 -11.76 -4.13
C ASP A 17 18.23 -12.85 -5.22
N GLY A 18 19.41 -13.44 -5.48
CA GLY A 18 19.56 -14.52 -6.46
C GLY A 18 18.83 -15.80 -6.05
N TYR A 19 18.76 -16.08 -4.74
CA TYR A 19 17.96 -17.18 -4.22
C TYR A 19 16.47 -17.00 -4.49
N TYR A 20 15.93 -15.80 -4.22
CA TYR A 20 14.53 -15.50 -4.53
C TYR A 20 14.25 -15.59 -6.03
N GLU A 21 15.11 -15.01 -6.87
CA GLU A 21 14.94 -15.04 -8.33
C GLU A 21 14.95 -16.47 -8.88
N GLU A 22 15.83 -17.34 -8.38
CA GLU A 22 15.88 -18.76 -8.76
C GLU A 22 14.60 -19.51 -8.33
N MET A 23 14.10 -19.23 -7.12
CA MET A 23 12.87 -19.83 -6.62
C MET A 23 11.63 -19.37 -7.41
N ILE A 24 11.56 -18.07 -7.74
CA ILE A 24 10.44 -17.49 -8.49
C ILE A 24 10.42 -18.03 -9.92
N GLN A 25 11.58 -18.31 -10.53
CA GLN A 25 11.63 -18.98 -11.84
C GLN A 25 11.01 -20.38 -11.80
N ARG A 26 11.13 -21.10 -10.67
CA ARG A 26 10.53 -22.44 -10.50
C ARG A 26 9.07 -22.39 -10.11
N TYR A 27 8.67 -21.40 -9.32
CA TYR A 27 7.33 -21.27 -8.73
C TYR A 27 6.77 -19.85 -8.96
N PRO A 28 6.48 -19.46 -10.23
CA PRO A 28 6.22 -18.07 -10.59
C PRO A 28 4.93 -17.46 -10.04
N GLY A 29 4.02 -18.29 -9.53
CA GLY A 29 2.73 -17.88 -8.96
C GLY A 29 2.54 -18.28 -7.48
N ASP A 30 3.62 -18.67 -6.80
CA ASP A 30 3.56 -18.94 -5.37
C ASP A 30 3.45 -17.60 -4.61
N ALA A 31 2.25 -17.31 -4.08
CA ALA A 31 1.94 -16.03 -3.45
C ALA A 31 2.81 -15.75 -2.22
N LEU A 32 3.13 -16.78 -1.44
CA LEU A 32 3.96 -16.64 -0.25
C LEU A 32 5.40 -16.29 -0.64
N LEU A 33 5.94 -16.95 -1.66
CA LEU A 33 7.26 -16.65 -2.19
C LEU A 33 7.34 -15.23 -2.75
N LEU A 34 6.38 -14.84 -3.58
CA LEU A 34 6.31 -13.51 -4.18
C LEU A 34 6.17 -12.43 -3.11
N GLY A 35 5.32 -12.67 -2.10
CA GLY A 35 5.11 -11.75 -0.98
C GLY A 35 6.33 -11.59 -0.08
N ASN A 36 7.03 -12.69 0.22
CA ASN A 36 8.28 -12.63 0.97
C ASN A 36 9.36 -11.88 0.21
N TYR A 37 9.43 -12.04 -1.11
CA TYR A 37 10.39 -11.29 -1.92
C TYR A 37 10.04 -9.80 -1.99
N ALA A 38 8.76 -9.45 -2.16
CA ALA A 38 8.30 -8.06 -2.09
C ALA A 38 8.70 -7.39 -0.77
N ARG A 39 8.51 -8.09 0.36
CA ARG A 39 8.94 -7.63 1.69
C ARG A 39 10.43 -7.39 1.77
N PHE A 40 11.23 -8.36 1.31
CA PHE A 40 12.69 -8.24 1.27
C PHE A 40 13.13 -7.04 0.43
N LEU A 41 12.51 -6.83 -0.74
CA LEU A 41 12.79 -5.71 -1.62
C LEU A 41 12.47 -4.38 -0.92
N LYS A 42 11.32 -4.29 -0.26
CA LYS A 42 10.89 -3.09 0.47
C LYS A 42 11.77 -2.78 1.69
N GLU A 43 11.96 -3.75 2.58
CA GLU A 43 12.55 -3.51 3.90
C GLU A 43 14.09 -3.59 3.90
N VAL A 44 14.66 -4.44 3.04
CA VAL A 44 16.11 -4.70 3.03
C VAL A 44 16.80 -4.00 1.87
N LYS A 45 16.17 -3.96 0.70
CA LYS A 45 16.75 -3.31 -0.49
C LYS A 45 16.30 -1.86 -0.68
N GLY A 46 15.14 -1.48 -0.13
CA GLY A 46 14.51 -0.20 -0.42
C GLY A 46 14.05 -0.05 -1.87
N ASP A 47 13.89 -1.16 -2.60
CA ASP A 47 13.39 -1.14 -3.99
C ASP A 47 11.87 -1.23 -3.99
N GLU A 48 11.24 -0.10 -3.68
CA GLU A 48 9.78 0.02 -3.51
C GLU A 48 9.03 -0.25 -4.82
N ARG A 49 9.63 0.10 -5.97
CA ARG A 49 9.02 -0.17 -7.28
C ARG A 49 9.02 -1.67 -7.60
N LYS A 50 10.15 -2.37 -7.40
CA LYS A 50 10.19 -3.82 -7.62
C LYS A 50 9.31 -4.54 -6.59
N ALA A 51 9.27 -4.06 -5.34
CA ALA A 51 8.36 -4.60 -4.33
C ALA A 51 6.89 -4.52 -4.77
N GLU A 52 6.47 -3.39 -5.34
CA GLU A 52 5.10 -3.21 -5.86
C GLU A 52 4.76 -4.25 -6.93
N GLU A 53 5.64 -4.45 -7.92
CA GLU A 53 5.45 -5.46 -8.97
C GLU A 53 5.26 -6.87 -8.40
N TYR A 54 5.98 -7.23 -7.34
CA TYR A 54 5.87 -8.53 -6.69
C TYR A 54 4.63 -8.66 -5.81
N CYS A 55 4.18 -7.58 -5.16
CA CYS A 55 2.89 -7.54 -4.48
C CYS A 55 1.74 -7.77 -5.47
N GLU A 56 1.73 -7.08 -6.62
CA GLU A 56 0.69 -7.26 -7.65
C GLU A 56 0.62 -8.71 -8.12
N ARG A 57 1.78 -9.32 -8.39
CA ARG A 57 1.86 -10.73 -8.79
C ARG A 57 1.36 -11.67 -7.71
N ALA A 58 1.70 -11.43 -6.44
CA ALA A 58 1.24 -12.25 -5.33
C ALA A 58 -0.30 -12.21 -5.24
N MET A 59 -0.89 -11.02 -5.37
CA MET A 59 -2.33 -10.77 -5.27
C MET A 59 -3.16 -11.37 -6.43
N LEU A 60 -2.53 -11.88 -7.49
CA LEU A 60 -3.23 -12.66 -8.54
C LEU A 60 -3.69 -14.04 -8.05
N SER A 61 -3.12 -14.53 -6.95
CA SER A 61 -3.53 -15.79 -6.31
C SER A 61 -4.67 -15.58 -5.33
N GLU A 62 -5.58 -16.56 -5.19
CA GLU A 62 -6.71 -16.48 -4.25
C GLU A 62 -6.26 -16.23 -2.80
N ASN A 63 -5.11 -16.78 -2.41
CA ASN A 63 -4.54 -16.62 -1.07
C ASN A 63 -3.56 -15.45 -0.96
N GLY A 64 -3.36 -14.68 -2.02
CA GLY A 64 -2.38 -13.60 -2.07
C GLY A 64 -2.87 -12.24 -1.57
N ARG A 65 -4.09 -12.16 -1.03
CA ARG A 65 -4.73 -10.92 -0.58
C ARG A 65 -5.05 -10.96 0.92
N ASP A 66 -4.08 -11.38 1.72
CA ASP A 66 -4.15 -11.26 3.18
C ASP A 66 -3.91 -9.81 3.65
N GLY A 67 -4.19 -9.53 4.92
CA GLY A 67 -4.06 -8.18 5.47
C GLY A 67 -2.64 -7.62 5.38
N GLU A 68 -1.62 -8.45 5.58
CA GLU A 68 -0.22 -8.03 5.49
C GLU A 68 0.16 -7.64 4.06
N MET A 69 -0.25 -8.41 3.05
CA MET A 69 -0.02 -8.08 1.64
C MET A 69 -0.74 -6.80 1.23
N LEU A 70 -2.02 -6.67 1.62
CA LEU A 70 -2.84 -5.52 1.26
C LEU A 70 -2.31 -4.22 1.89
N SER A 71 -1.91 -4.25 3.16
CA SER A 71 -1.33 -3.09 3.84
C SER A 71 0.06 -2.73 3.30
N MET A 72 0.89 -3.73 2.96
CA MET A 72 2.17 -3.49 2.28
C MET A 72 1.96 -2.85 0.91
N TYR A 73 1.00 -3.33 0.13
CA TYR A 73 0.69 -2.77 -1.17
C TYR A 73 0.12 -1.35 -1.05
N GLY A 74 -0.74 -1.07 -0.07
CA GLY A 74 -1.22 0.28 0.24
C GLY A 74 -0.08 1.26 0.53
N ASP A 75 0.89 0.88 1.37
CA ASP A 75 2.10 1.69 1.66
C ASP A 75 2.91 1.96 0.40
N LEU A 76 3.07 0.97 -0.49
CA LEU A 76 3.78 1.13 -1.75
C LEU A 76 3.03 2.04 -2.74
N ILE A 77 1.71 1.94 -2.80
CA ILE A 77 0.90 2.84 -3.64
C ILE A 77 1.05 4.28 -3.20
N TRP A 78 0.98 4.55 -1.90
CA TRP A 78 1.19 5.87 -1.34
C TRP A 78 2.59 6.40 -1.69
N LYS A 79 3.64 5.64 -1.41
CA LYS A 79 5.02 6.09 -1.62
C LYS A 79 5.43 6.25 -3.08
N ASN A 80 5.05 5.31 -3.94
CA ASN A 80 5.48 5.32 -5.34
C ASN A 80 4.67 6.30 -6.18
N HIS A 81 3.39 6.54 -5.84
CA HIS A 81 2.46 7.29 -6.69
C HIS A 81 1.80 8.50 -6.03
N GLY A 82 1.84 8.62 -4.69
CA GLY A 82 1.13 9.68 -3.97
C GLY A 82 -0.41 9.57 -4.06
N ASP A 83 -0.93 8.40 -4.43
CA ASP A 83 -2.36 8.19 -4.62
C ASP A 83 -3.02 7.76 -3.30
N GLY A 84 -3.36 8.74 -2.46
CA GLY A 84 -3.97 8.52 -1.16
C GLY A 84 -5.29 7.75 -1.21
N VAL A 85 -6.15 8.06 -2.19
CA VAL A 85 -7.46 7.38 -2.35
C VAL A 85 -7.26 5.89 -2.64
N ARG A 86 -6.35 5.56 -3.57
CA ARG A 86 -6.05 4.17 -3.91
C ARG A 86 -5.33 3.45 -2.76
N ALA A 87 -4.40 4.10 -2.08
CA ALA A 87 -3.71 3.55 -0.92
C ALA A 87 -4.70 3.23 0.22
N GLN A 88 -5.59 4.16 0.57
CA GLN A 88 -6.62 3.99 1.58
C GLN A 88 -7.53 2.79 1.28
N SER A 89 -7.94 2.62 0.02
CA SER A 89 -8.76 1.48 -0.39
C SER A 89 -8.09 0.13 -0.09
N TYR A 90 -6.76 0.03 -0.21
CA TYR A 90 -6.03 -1.19 0.14
C TYR A 90 -5.89 -1.37 1.65
N PHE A 91 -5.69 -0.31 2.42
CA PHE A 91 -5.68 -0.38 3.88
C PHE A 91 -7.05 -0.78 4.46
N ASP A 92 -8.15 -0.27 3.91
CA ASP A 92 -9.50 -0.67 4.31
C ASP A 92 -9.73 -2.18 4.07
N GLN A 93 -9.30 -2.68 2.91
CA GLN A 93 -9.33 -4.12 2.62
C GLN A 93 -8.42 -4.91 3.56
N ALA A 94 -7.26 -4.38 3.93
CA ALA A 94 -6.33 -5.02 4.84
C ALA A 94 -6.94 -5.22 6.23
N VAL A 95 -7.58 -4.17 6.78
CA VAL A 95 -8.29 -4.23 8.07
C VAL A 95 -9.49 -5.17 8.01
N GLN A 96 -10.23 -5.18 6.89
CA GLN A 96 -11.32 -6.15 6.71
C GLN A 96 -10.81 -7.60 6.70
N SER A 97 -9.63 -7.83 6.11
CA SER A 97 -9.00 -9.16 6.02
C SER A 97 -8.39 -9.60 7.35
N SER A 98 -7.82 -8.68 8.13
CA SER A 98 -7.10 -8.98 9.38
C SER A 98 -7.28 -7.86 10.42
N PRO A 99 -8.47 -7.74 11.03
CA PRO A 99 -8.84 -6.60 11.87
C PRO A 99 -8.05 -6.50 13.19
N ASP A 100 -7.54 -7.63 13.67
CA ASP A 100 -6.78 -7.73 14.93
C ASP A 100 -5.26 -7.79 14.72
N ASP A 101 -4.79 -7.67 13.47
CA ASP A 101 -3.36 -7.71 13.16
C ASP A 101 -2.69 -6.37 13.46
N CYS A 102 -1.76 -6.36 14.40
CA CYS A 102 -1.10 -5.13 14.85
C CYS A 102 -0.20 -4.49 13.78
N HIS A 103 0.35 -5.28 12.84
CA HIS A 103 1.17 -4.75 11.75
C HIS A 103 0.29 -4.06 10.70
N VAL A 104 -0.88 -4.63 10.41
CA VAL A 104 -1.88 -4.00 9.53
C VAL A 104 -2.35 -2.68 10.12
N LEU A 105 -2.78 -2.70 11.39
CA LEU A 105 -3.27 -1.51 12.08
C LEU A 105 -2.19 -0.42 12.20
N ALA A 106 -0.95 -0.80 12.53
CA ALA A 106 0.16 0.15 12.62
C ALA A 106 0.52 0.76 11.25
N SER A 107 0.48 -0.03 10.18
CA SER A 107 0.74 0.46 8.82
C SER A 107 -0.34 1.45 8.37
N TYR A 108 -1.61 1.14 8.66
CA TYR A 108 -2.70 2.05 8.32
C TYR A 108 -2.65 3.34 9.14
N ALA A 109 -2.42 3.25 10.46
CA ALA A 109 -2.28 4.43 11.30
C ALA A 109 -1.14 5.35 10.85
N ARG A 110 -0.01 4.78 10.40
CA ARG A 110 1.08 5.56 9.82
C ARG A 110 0.66 6.26 8.53
N PHE A 111 -0.03 5.57 7.63
CA PHE A 111 -0.55 6.18 6.41
C PHE A 111 -1.49 7.35 6.72
N LEU A 112 -2.44 7.19 7.64
CA LEU A 112 -3.37 8.26 8.02
C LEU A 112 -2.62 9.46 8.60
N TRP A 113 -1.64 9.24 9.47
CA TRP A 113 -0.80 10.32 10.00
C TRP A 113 -0.08 11.08 8.89
N ASP A 114 0.52 10.35 7.94
CA ASP A 114 1.29 10.94 6.85
C ASP A 114 0.39 11.71 5.85
N THR A 115 -0.91 11.37 5.75
CA THR A 115 -1.86 12.05 4.85
C THR A 115 -2.68 13.16 5.51
N GLU A 116 -2.91 13.09 6.83
CA GLU A 116 -3.64 14.15 7.56
C GLU A 116 -2.89 15.50 7.51
N GLU A 117 -1.55 15.50 7.35
CA GLU A 117 -0.76 16.73 7.18
C GLU A 117 -1.03 17.45 5.84
N ASP A 118 -1.56 16.77 4.81
CA ASP A 118 -1.86 17.34 3.49
C ASP A 118 -3.29 17.95 3.39
N ASP A 119 -4.22 17.54 4.27
CA ASP A 119 -5.62 17.99 4.27
C ASP A 119 -5.84 19.31 5.05
N GLU A 120 -4.86 19.79 5.82
CA GLU A 120 -4.97 21.04 6.60
C GLU A 120 -4.91 22.32 5.75
N GLU A 121 -4.60 22.25 4.45
CA GLU A 121 -4.52 23.42 3.55
C GLU A 121 -5.86 23.84 2.90
N GLU A 122 -6.95 23.08 3.05
CA GLU A 122 -8.24 23.37 2.39
C GLU A 122 -9.33 24.03 3.27
N GLU A 123 -9.09 24.29 4.56
CA GLU A 123 -10.01 25.09 5.38
C GLU A 123 -9.66 26.59 5.37
N GLU A 124 -9.81 27.26 4.21
CA GLU A 124 -9.94 28.72 4.16
C GLU A 124 -11.31 29.12 4.77
N ILE A 125 -11.36 29.27 6.09
CA ILE A 125 -12.54 29.78 6.81
C ILE A 125 -12.71 31.26 6.44
N THR A 126 -13.51 31.53 5.41
CA THR A 126 -13.94 32.89 5.06
C THR A 126 -15.00 33.37 6.05
N TYR A 127 -14.58 34.17 7.04
CA TYR A 127 -15.50 34.94 7.87
C TYR A 127 -16.07 36.10 7.05
N GLU A 128 -17.16 35.89 6.32
CA GLU A 128 -17.92 36.99 5.73
C GLU A 128 -18.64 37.79 6.83
N ASN A 129 -18.10 38.98 7.09
CA ASN A 129 -18.72 40.05 7.86
C ASN A 129 -20.08 40.44 7.24
N GLY A 130 -21.18 39.90 7.78
CA GLY A 130 -22.55 40.24 7.39
C GLY A 130 -23.38 40.76 8.56
N PHE A 131 -23.24 42.04 8.89
CA PHE A 131 -24.10 42.77 9.82
C PHE A 131 -25.56 42.74 9.33
N SER A 132 -26.42 41.90 9.92
CA SER A 132 -27.86 41.91 9.59
C SER A 132 -28.58 42.94 10.44
N THR A 133 -28.97 44.04 9.80
CA THR A 133 -29.79 45.10 10.37
C THR A 133 -31.18 44.57 10.74
N TYR A 134 -31.59 44.79 11.99
CA TYR A 134 -32.96 44.60 12.46
C TYR A 134 -33.97 45.29 11.52
N ASN A 135 -34.85 44.50 10.90
CA ASN A 135 -36.04 45.01 10.23
C ASN A 135 -37.27 44.32 10.84
N ASN A 136 -37.97 45.04 11.72
CA ASN A 136 -39.17 44.57 12.39
C ASN A 136 -40.38 45.32 11.78
N PRO A 137 -41.10 44.73 10.81
CA PRO A 137 -42.37 45.28 10.37
C PRO A 137 -43.47 44.79 11.32
N SER A 138 -43.94 45.71 12.16
CA SER A 138 -45.24 45.64 12.81
C SER A 138 -46.34 45.26 11.81
N VAL A 139 -47.25 44.35 12.21
CA VAL A 139 -48.72 44.36 11.99
C VAL A 139 -49.25 42.97 12.38
N SER A 140 -49.82 42.86 13.59
CA SER A 140 -51.26 42.78 13.89
C SER A 140 -51.85 41.37 13.76
N VAL A 141 -51.95 40.65 14.88
CA VAL A 141 -52.91 39.55 15.03
C VAL A 141 -54.24 40.15 15.46
N VAL A 142 -55.23 39.96 14.59
CA VAL A 142 -56.65 40.25 14.83
C VAL A 142 -57.21 39.20 15.79
N SER A 143 -57.96 39.62 16.79
CA SER A 143 -59.00 38.84 17.48
C SER A 143 -60.08 39.78 17.97
#